data_AF-A0A4U5P2Q9-F1
#
_entry.id   AF-A0A4U5P2Q9-F1
#
_cell.length_a   1.000
_cell.length_b   1.000
_cell.length_c   1.000
_cell.angle_alpha   90.00
_cell.angle_beta   90.00
_cell.angle_gamma   90.00
#
_symmetry.space_group_name_H-M   'P 1'
#
loop_
_entity.id
_entity.type
_entity.pdbx_description
1 polymer ?
#
loop_
_entity_poly.entity_id
_entity_poly.type
_entity_poly.pdbx_seq_one_letter_code
_entity_poly.pdbx_strand_id
1 'polypeptide(L)'
;MGTNYCTAPVINFFSGAAAALWAGACNLCILLAFNRCLDAWKPQWQQLLFEDRKVYLWLTLTSCYIFYIFTFTTPHVYSAEYGAWFFDPFVNHFEPPIESFINKSHFVNNISVIVLLSILYTLICTSFYFNKRFYGVSAKMSKVQRQVFIQAFWIAVLNFAAAAIYVSMQWIDISFAIIVIGQMTWQAGHGGAAIIYLVFNRTINRRVKSLLQLRIKEATGRATIVGGTTNRTMPVSSAVSHPEC
;
A
#
# COMPACT_ATOMS: atom_id res chain seq x y z
N MET A 1 10.62 25.92 -10.65
CA MET A 1 10.91 25.10 -11.84
C MET A 1 11.09 23.65 -11.38
N GLY A 2 10.01 22.85 -11.38
CA GLY A 2 10.07 21.44 -11.02
C GLY A 2 10.31 20.56 -12.25
N THR A 3 10.84 19.35 -12.04
CA THR A 3 11.03 18.36 -13.11
C THR A 3 9.67 17.97 -13.70
N ASN A 4 9.53 18.06 -15.01
CA ASN A 4 8.33 17.76 -15.78
C ASN A 4 8.68 16.87 -16.99
N TYR A 5 7.67 16.44 -17.74
CA TYR A 5 7.88 15.56 -18.89
C TYR A 5 8.89 16.14 -19.90
N CYS A 6 8.88 17.46 -20.12
CA CYS A 6 9.77 18.14 -21.07
C CYS A 6 11.24 18.19 -20.61
N THR A 7 11.50 18.11 -19.31
CA THR A 7 12.88 18.19 -18.74
C THR A 7 13.48 16.83 -18.45
N ALA A 8 12.67 15.83 -18.11
CA ALA A 8 13.13 14.46 -17.87
C ALA A 8 12.10 13.42 -18.37
N PRO A 9 11.98 13.21 -19.70
CA PRO A 9 10.92 12.41 -20.30
C PRO A 9 10.97 10.95 -19.90
N VAL A 10 12.16 10.34 -19.85
CA VAL A 10 12.34 8.92 -19.49
C VAL A 10 11.89 8.64 -18.05
N ILE A 11 12.31 9.47 -17.10
CA ILE A 11 11.96 9.32 -15.68
C ILE A 11 10.45 9.49 -15.49
N ASN A 12 9.87 10.53 -16.12
CA ASN A 12 8.44 10.78 -16.04
C ASN A 12 7.64 9.63 -16.64
N PHE A 13 8.04 9.12 -17.81
CA PHE A 13 7.41 7.98 -18.46
C PHE A 13 7.35 6.74 -17.56
N PHE A 14 8.50 6.30 -17.02
CA PHE A 14 8.53 5.11 -16.16
C PHE A 14 7.80 5.33 -14.82
N SER A 15 7.87 6.54 -14.26
CA SER A 15 7.12 6.88 -13.04
C SER A 15 5.60 6.84 -13.26
N GLY A 16 5.14 7.33 -14.41
CA GLY A 16 3.73 7.31 -14.80
C GLY A 16 3.23 5.92 -15.16
N ALA A 17 4.08 5.08 -15.76
CA ALA A 17 3.79 3.68 -16.05
C ALA A 17 3.71 2.84 -14.77
N ALA A 18 4.44 3.22 -13.71
CA ALA A 18 4.36 2.57 -12.40
C ALA A 18 2.97 2.66 -11.75
N ALA A 19 2.07 3.51 -12.27
CA ALA A 19 0.65 3.47 -11.92
C ALA A 19 0.01 2.07 -12.15
N ALA A 20 0.59 1.23 -13.01
CA ALA A 20 0.20 -0.18 -13.11
C ALA A 20 0.20 -0.92 -11.76
N LEU A 21 1.13 -0.57 -10.86
CA LEU A 21 1.18 -1.13 -9.50
C LEU A 21 -0.04 -0.71 -8.66
N TRP A 22 -0.57 0.49 -8.88
CA TRP A 22 -1.82 0.93 -8.27
C TRP A 22 -3.00 0.08 -8.74
N ALA A 23 -3.12 -0.15 -10.05
CA ALA A 23 -4.17 -1.01 -10.61
C ALA A 23 -4.08 -2.45 -10.06
N GLY A 24 -2.86 -2.98 -9.95
CA GLY A 24 -2.60 -4.27 -9.30
C GLY A 24 -3.03 -4.32 -7.83
N ALA A 25 -2.65 -3.32 -7.04
CA ALA A 25 -3.01 -3.23 -5.63
C ALA A 25 -4.54 -3.16 -5.42
N CYS A 26 -5.22 -2.38 -6.27
CA CYS A 26 -6.67 -2.31 -6.33
C CYS A 26 -7.31 -3.67 -6.61
N ASN A 27 -6.80 -4.39 -7.63
CA ASN A 27 -7.31 -5.72 -7.99
C ASN A 27 -7.11 -6.74 -6.85
N LEU A 28 -5.96 -6.75 -6.19
CA LEU A 28 -5.72 -7.59 -5.00
C LEU A 28 -6.67 -7.24 -3.86
N CYS A 29 -6.97 -5.96 -3.67
CA CYS A 29 -7.92 -5.52 -2.64
C CYS A 29 -9.35 -6.03 -2.93
N ILE A 30 -9.79 -5.96 -4.18
CA ILE A 30 -11.09 -6.50 -4.62
C ILE A 30 -11.13 -8.02 -4.42
N LEU A 31 -10.09 -8.74 -4.87
CA LEU A 31 -9.99 -10.20 -4.69
C LEU A 31 -10.03 -10.60 -3.21
N LEU A 32 -9.34 -9.86 -2.35
CA LEU A 32 -9.36 -10.08 -0.91
C LEU A 32 -10.77 -9.86 -0.32
N ALA A 33 -11.44 -8.76 -0.70
CA ALA A 33 -12.81 -8.48 -0.28
C ALA A 33 -13.79 -9.56 -0.77
N PHE A 34 -13.63 -10.03 -2.01
CA PHE A 34 -14.44 -11.10 -2.58
C PHE A 34 -14.24 -12.42 -1.85
N ASN A 35 -12.99 -12.80 -1.56
CA ASN A 35 -12.67 -13.97 -0.74
C ASN A 35 -13.34 -13.88 0.64
N ARG A 36 -13.35 -12.72 1.29
CA ARG A 36 -14.04 -12.52 2.59
C ARG A 36 -15.56 -12.55 2.47
N CYS A 37 -16.11 -12.06 1.37
CA CYS A 37 -17.54 -12.15 1.10
C CYS A 37 -17.98 -13.61 0.95
N LEU A 38 -17.22 -14.42 0.20
CA LEU A 38 -17.50 -15.85 0.05
C LEU A 38 -17.35 -16.61 1.37
N ASP A 39 -16.31 -16.31 2.16
CA ASP A 39 -16.13 -16.88 3.50
C ASP A 39 -17.35 -16.61 4.41
N ALA A 40 -17.97 -15.43 4.29
CA ALA A 40 -19.14 -15.07 5.07
C ALA A 40 -20.47 -15.66 4.56
N TRP A 41 -20.62 -15.87 3.25
CA TRP A 41 -21.88 -16.29 2.63
C TRP A 41 -21.91 -17.79 2.28
N LYS A 42 -20.84 -18.29 1.67
CA LYS A 42 -20.74 -19.62 1.08
C LYS A 42 -19.29 -20.15 1.19
N PRO A 43 -18.86 -20.63 2.37
CA PRO A 43 -17.49 -21.12 2.59
C PRO A 43 -17.04 -22.19 1.60
N GLN A 44 -17.96 -23.04 1.11
CA GLN A 44 -17.67 -24.06 0.08
C GLN A 44 -17.14 -23.47 -1.22
N TRP A 45 -17.69 -22.32 -1.64
CA TRP A 45 -17.22 -21.62 -2.84
C TRP A 45 -15.91 -20.89 -2.61
N GLN A 46 -15.70 -20.38 -1.39
CA GLN A 46 -14.41 -19.81 -0.98
C GLN A 46 -13.30 -20.87 -1.10
N GLN A 47 -13.52 -22.06 -0.54
CA GLN A 47 -12.60 -23.20 -0.65
C GLN A 47 -12.38 -23.63 -2.10
N LEU A 48 -13.46 -23.74 -2.88
CA LEU A 48 -13.38 -24.12 -4.28
C LEU A 48 -12.51 -23.15 -5.10
N LEU A 49 -12.55 -21.84 -4.84
CA LEU A 49 -11.90 -20.81 -5.65
C LEU A 49 -10.53 -20.35 -5.13
N PHE A 50 -10.29 -20.41 -3.82
CA PHE A 50 -9.13 -19.78 -3.18
C PHE A 50 -8.24 -20.73 -2.37
N GLU A 51 -8.65 -21.97 -2.15
CA GLU A 51 -7.86 -22.93 -1.36
C GLU A 51 -6.61 -23.42 -2.10
N ASP A 52 -5.57 -23.74 -1.32
CA ASP A 52 -4.28 -24.27 -1.78
C ASP A 52 -3.62 -23.43 -2.88
N ARG A 53 -3.32 -24.08 -4.02
CA ARG A 53 -2.54 -23.50 -5.11
C ARG A 53 -3.40 -22.59 -6.01
N LYS A 54 -4.71 -22.56 -5.84
CA LYS A 54 -5.63 -21.77 -6.68
C LYS A 54 -5.44 -20.28 -6.46
N VAL A 55 -4.98 -19.86 -5.27
CA VAL A 55 -4.62 -18.46 -5.01
C VAL A 55 -3.53 -17.97 -5.98
N TYR A 56 -2.59 -18.83 -6.39
CA TYR A 56 -1.54 -18.46 -7.34
C TYR A 56 -2.09 -18.16 -8.74
N LEU A 57 -3.22 -18.75 -9.13
CA LEU A 57 -3.91 -18.38 -10.37
C LEU A 57 -4.36 -16.93 -10.32
N TRP A 58 -5.03 -16.51 -9.23
CA TRP A 58 -5.49 -15.13 -9.04
C TRP A 58 -4.34 -14.12 -8.96
N LEU A 59 -3.23 -14.50 -8.31
CA LEU A 59 -2.02 -13.68 -8.27
C LEU A 59 -1.36 -13.56 -9.65
N THR A 60 -1.37 -14.64 -10.44
CA THR A 60 -0.86 -14.63 -11.82
C THR A 60 -1.72 -13.72 -12.69
N LEU A 61 -3.04 -13.85 -12.62
CA LEU A 61 -3.98 -12.98 -13.34
C LEU A 61 -3.77 -11.50 -12.97
N THR A 62 -3.55 -11.21 -11.69
CA THR A 62 -3.24 -9.84 -11.26
C THR A 62 -1.90 -9.36 -11.79
N SER A 63 -0.89 -10.23 -11.85
CA SER A 63 0.42 -9.90 -12.42
C SER A 63 0.33 -9.62 -13.92
N CYS A 64 -0.47 -10.41 -14.66
CA CYS A 64 -0.77 -10.15 -16.07
C CYS A 64 -1.51 -8.82 -16.26
N TYR A 65 -2.44 -8.49 -15.36
CA TYR A 65 -3.14 -7.21 -15.39
C TYR A 65 -2.20 -6.01 -15.18
N ILE A 66 -1.29 -6.09 -14.20
CA ILE A 66 -0.24 -5.08 -13.99
C ILE A 66 0.61 -4.95 -15.25
N PHE A 67 1.08 -6.06 -15.81
CA PHE A 67 1.90 -6.04 -17.03
C PHE A 67 1.16 -5.39 -18.21
N TYR A 68 -0.13 -5.70 -18.38
CA TYR A 68 -0.97 -5.08 -19.40
C TYR A 68 -1.03 -3.56 -19.23
N ILE A 69 -1.35 -3.08 -18.02
CA ILE A 69 -1.44 -1.64 -17.75
C ILE A 69 -0.09 -0.95 -17.97
N PHE A 70 1.02 -1.58 -17.54
CA PHE A 70 2.36 -1.00 -17.64
C PHE A 70 2.82 -0.83 -19.10
N THR A 71 2.46 -1.76 -19.98
CA THR A 71 2.99 -1.81 -21.36
C THR A 71 2.04 -1.29 -22.43
N PHE A 72 0.72 -1.48 -22.26
CA PHE A 72 -0.28 -1.19 -23.28
C PHE A 72 -1.20 -0.01 -22.96
N THR A 73 -0.96 0.72 -21.86
CA THR A 73 -1.76 1.91 -21.52
C THR A 73 -0.92 3.17 -21.42
N THR A 74 -1.55 4.33 -21.66
CA THR A 74 -0.87 5.62 -21.60
C THR A 74 -0.36 5.89 -20.18
N PRO A 75 0.94 6.13 -19.97
CA PRO A 75 1.47 6.45 -18.64
C PRO A 75 0.92 7.79 -18.15
N HIS A 76 0.79 7.92 -16.83
CA HIS A 76 0.33 9.19 -16.24
C HIS A 76 1.39 10.26 -16.38
N VAL A 77 0.97 11.48 -16.67
CA VAL A 77 1.89 12.62 -16.75
C VAL A 77 1.93 13.31 -15.39
N TYR A 78 3.14 13.59 -14.92
CA TYR A 78 3.36 14.34 -13.70
C TYR A 78 3.21 15.85 -13.97
N SER A 79 2.35 16.51 -13.21
CA SER A 79 2.26 17.97 -13.18
C SER A 79 3.09 18.53 -12.03
N ALA A 80 4.11 19.32 -12.36
CA ALA A 80 4.94 20.00 -11.37
C ALA A 80 4.21 21.15 -10.66
N GLU A 81 3.12 21.65 -11.23
CA GLU A 81 2.31 22.73 -10.64
C GLU A 81 1.55 22.23 -9.40
N TYR A 82 0.95 21.04 -9.52
CA TYR A 82 0.17 20.44 -8.42
C TYR A 82 0.94 19.35 -7.67
N GLY A 83 2.14 18.99 -8.12
CA GLY A 83 2.99 17.97 -7.49
C GLY A 83 2.40 16.56 -7.54
N ALA A 84 1.63 16.25 -8.58
CA ALA A 84 0.81 15.04 -8.66
C ALA A 84 0.75 14.47 -10.08
N TRP A 85 0.47 13.17 -10.17
CA TRP A 85 0.14 12.50 -11.44
C TRP A 85 -1.36 12.60 -11.70
N PHE A 86 -1.71 12.96 -12.92
CA PHE A 86 -3.11 13.08 -13.34
C PHE A 86 -3.38 12.20 -14.56
N PHE A 87 -4.65 11.87 -14.78
CA PHE A 87 -5.11 11.21 -16.01
C PHE A 87 -5.11 12.17 -17.19
N ASP A 88 -5.21 13.47 -16.93
CA ASP A 88 -5.06 14.56 -17.88
C ASP A 88 -4.04 15.56 -17.31
N PRO A 89 -2.92 15.85 -18.01
CA PRO A 89 -1.94 16.84 -17.54
C PRO A 89 -2.48 18.26 -17.44
N PHE A 90 -3.59 18.60 -18.11
CA PHE A 90 -4.15 19.95 -18.19
C PHE A 90 -5.26 20.21 -17.16
N VAL A 91 -5.12 19.67 -15.95
CA VAL A 91 -6.10 19.90 -14.87
C VAL A 91 -6.30 21.39 -14.60
N ASN A 92 -7.56 21.83 -14.56
CA ASN A 92 -8.02 23.22 -14.41
C ASN A 92 -7.65 24.17 -15.57
N HIS A 93 -7.27 23.66 -16.74
CA HIS A 93 -7.18 24.47 -17.96
C HIS A 93 -8.46 24.30 -18.79
N PHE A 94 -8.93 25.39 -19.41
CA PHE A 94 -10.17 25.42 -20.22
C PHE A 94 -10.05 24.70 -21.57
N GLU A 95 -8.91 24.07 -21.87
CA GLU A 95 -8.72 23.31 -23.09
C GLU A 95 -9.26 21.88 -22.92
N PRO A 96 -9.93 21.32 -23.94
CA PRO A 96 -10.41 19.95 -23.86
C PRO A 96 -9.23 18.99 -23.65
N PRO A 97 -9.39 17.96 -22.81
CA PRO A 97 -8.37 16.93 -22.60
C PRO A 97 -7.91 16.39 -23.95
N ILE A 98 -6.60 16.39 -24.20
CA ILE A 98 -6.09 15.76 -25.42
C ILE A 98 -6.28 14.24 -25.23
N GLU A 99 -7.13 13.62 -26.07
CA GLU A 99 -7.54 12.21 -25.92
C GLU A 99 -6.35 11.24 -25.77
N SER A 100 -5.18 11.58 -26.33
CA SER A 100 -3.96 10.78 -26.23
C SER A 100 -3.41 10.64 -24.82
N PHE A 101 -3.70 11.58 -23.91
CA PHE A 101 -3.22 11.55 -22.52
C PHE A 101 -4.16 10.82 -21.56
N ILE A 102 -5.44 10.64 -21.93
CA ILE A 102 -6.42 9.97 -21.07
C ILE A 102 -6.12 8.47 -20.98
N ASN A 103 -5.78 8.01 -19.77
CA ASN A 103 -5.71 6.59 -19.49
C ASN A 103 -7.10 6.01 -19.16
N LYS A 104 -7.84 5.62 -20.21
CA LYS A 104 -9.19 5.01 -20.10
C LYS A 104 -9.19 3.75 -19.23
N SER A 105 -8.13 2.93 -19.29
CA SER A 105 -8.03 1.69 -18.50
C SER A 105 -7.94 1.98 -17.01
N HIS A 106 -7.18 3.00 -16.61
CA HIS A 106 -7.07 3.42 -15.22
C HIS A 106 -8.35 4.06 -14.69
N PHE A 107 -9.04 4.84 -15.52
CA PHE A 107 -10.36 5.36 -15.18
C PHE A 107 -11.34 4.22 -14.89
N VAL A 108 -11.43 3.23 -15.79
CA VAL A 108 -12.27 2.04 -15.61
C VAL A 108 -11.86 1.25 -14.36
N ASN A 109 -10.57 1.11 -14.08
CA ASN A 109 -10.08 0.48 -12.84
C ASN A 109 -10.65 1.19 -11.61
N ASN A 110 -10.52 2.52 -11.51
CA ASN A 110 -10.96 3.26 -10.34
C ASN A 110 -12.49 3.21 -10.16
N ILE A 111 -13.26 3.30 -11.25
CA ILE A 111 -14.71 3.09 -11.20
C ILE A 111 -15.04 1.67 -10.71
N SER A 112 -14.34 0.66 -11.22
CA SER A 112 -14.53 -0.73 -10.81
C SER A 112 -14.23 -0.92 -9.32
N VAL A 113 -13.19 -0.28 -8.79
CA VAL A 113 -12.86 -0.28 -7.35
C VAL A 113 -14.00 0.29 -6.53
N ILE A 114 -14.52 1.46 -6.91
CA ILE A 114 -15.62 2.12 -6.19
C ILE A 114 -16.85 1.22 -6.17
N VAL A 115 -17.26 0.69 -7.33
CA VAL A 115 -18.47 -0.11 -7.47
C VAL A 115 -18.32 -1.47 -6.77
N LEU A 116 -17.26 -2.22 -7.06
CA LEU A 116 -17.10 -3.58 -6.56
C LEU A 116 -16.84 -3.62 -5.06
N LEU A 117 -16.01 -2.71 -4.52
CA LEU A 117 -15.82 -2.65 -3.06
C LEU A 117 -17.11 -2.25 -2.34
N SER A 118 -17.87 -1.29 -2.88
CA SER A 118 -19.17 -0.91 -2.29
C SER A 118 -20.13 -2.09 -2.24
N ILE A 119 -20.26 -2.84 -3.33
CA ILE A 119 -21.11 -4.03 -3.40
C ILE A 119 -20.61 -5.09 -2.40
N LEU A 120 -19.34 -5.49 -2.47
CA LEU A 120 -18.80 -6.57 -1.65
C LEU A 120 -18.90 -6.26 -0.15
N TYR A 121 -18.55 -5.05 0.29
CA TYR A 121 -18.65 -4.69 1.70
C TYR A 121 -20.09 -4.50 2.15
N THR A 122 -21.00 -4.03 1.30
CA THR A 122 -22.44 -4.01 1.61
C THR A 122 -22.96 -5.43 1.81
N LEU A 123 -22.62 -6.37 0.93
CA LEU A 123 -23.00 -7.79 1.05
C LEU A 123 -22.46 -8.41 2.36
N ILE A 124 -21.22 -8.09 2.72
CA ILE A 124 -20.62 -8.55 3.97
C ILE A 124 -21.37 -7.97 5.19
N CYS A 125 -21.62 -6.66 5.22
CA CYS A 125 -22.36 -5.98 6.29
C CYS A 125 -23.79 -6.52 6.43
N THR A 126 -24.49 -6.69 5.31
CA THR A 126 -25.82 -7.30 5.24
C THR A 126 -25.80 -8.72 5.79
N SER A 127 -24.82 -9.55 5.43
CA SER A 127 -24.69 -10.88 6.02
C SER A 127 -24.51 -10.83 7.52
N PHE A 128 -23.65 -9.95 8.05
CA PHE A 128 -23.50 -9.79 9.50
C PHE A 128 -24.79 -9.33 10.20
N TYR A 129 -25.58 -8.47 9.55
CA TYR A 129 -26.82 -7.95 10.09
C TYR A 129 -27.95 -9.00 10.12
N PHE A 130 -28.17 -9.70 9.00
CA PHE A 130 -29.26 -10.66 8.85
C PHE A 130 -28.94 -12.05 9.42
N ASN A 131 -27.67 -12.47 9.46
CA ASN A 131 -27.27 -13.77 10.00
C ASN A 131 -27.10 -13.81 11.52
N LYS A 132 -27.90 -13.06 12.29
CA LYS A 132 -28.03 -13.27 13.74
C LYS A 132 -28.49 -14.69 14.10
N ARG A 133 -29.18 -15.39 13.17
CA ARG A 133 -29.69 -16.77 13.35
C ARG A 133 -28.69 -17.88 12.94
N PHE A 134 -27.73 -17.61 12.05
CA PHE A 134 -26.70 -18.58 11.64
C PHE A 134 -25.54 -18.67 12.64
N TYR A 135 -25.36 -17.64 13.47
CA TYR A 135 -24.33 -17.56 14.52
C TYR A 135 -24.86 -17.90 15.92
N GLY A 136 -26.09 -18.43 16.01
CA GLY A 136 -26.77 -18.71 17.28
C GLY A 136 -26.28 -19.94 18.07
N VAL A 137 -25.45 -20.83 17.51
CA VAL A 137 -25.01 -22.04 18.25
C VAL A 137 -23.52 -22.43 18.10
N SER A 138 -22.71 -21.93 17.13
CA SER A 138 -21.31 -22.46 17.05
C SER A 138 -20.20 -21.65 16.35
N ALA A 139 -20.41 -20.46 15.80
CA ALA A 139 -19.36 -19.81 15.01
C ALA A 139 -18.77 -18.56 15.69
N LYS A 140 -17.99 -18.71 16.77
CA LYS A 140 -17.08 -17.62 17.14
C LYS A 140 -15.99 -17.54 16.05
N MET A 141 -16.12 -16.62 15.10
CA MET A 141 -15.05 -16.30 14.15
C MET A 141 -13.74 -16.15 14.92
N SER A 142 -12.70 -16.86 14.51
CA SER A 142 -11.45 -16.88 15.26
C SER A 142 -10.92 -15.45 15.42
N LYS A 143 -10.24 -15.18 16.54
CA LYS A 143 -9.63 -13.85 16.79
C LYS A 143 -8.73 -13.44 15.61
N VAL A 144 -8.06 -14.40 14.98
CA VAL A 144 -7.20 -14.21 13.81
C VAL A 144 -8.01 -13.83 12.57
N GLN A 145 -9.08 -14.56 12.25
CA GLN A 145 -9.94 -14.23 11.09
C GLN A 145 -10.54 -12.83 11.23
N ARG A 146 -11.05 -12.48 12.42
CA ARG A 146 -11.59 -11.13 12.69
C ARG A 146 -10.55 -10.04 12.49
N GLN A 147 -9.33 -10.29 12.93
CA GLN A 147 -8.22 -9.35 12.84
C GLN A 147 -7.80 -9.13 11.37
N VAL A 148 -7.65 -10.20 10.60
CA VAL A 148 -7.32 -10.10 9.16
C VAL A 148 -8.44 -9.42 8.37
N PHE A 149 -9.71 -9.64 8.75
CA PHE A 149 -10.84 -8.96 8.15
C PHE A 149 -10.81 -7.44 8.38
N ILE A 150 -10.59 -7.00 9.63
CA ILE A 150 -10.48 -5.57 9.98
C ILE A 150 -9.33 -4.90 9.22
N GLN A 151 -8.21 -5.59 9.05
CA GLN A 151 -7.08 -5.09 8.28
C GLN A 151 -7.44 -4.88 6.81
N ALA A 152 -8.06 -5.89 6.19
CA ALA A 152 -8.52 -5.81 4.80
C ALA A 152 -9.52 -4.67 4.60
N PHE A 153 -10.44 -4.47 5.55
CA PHE A 153 -11.41 -3.37 5.52
C PHE A 153 -10.75 -1.99 5.47
N TRP A 154 -9.79 -1.72 6.36
CA TRP A 154 -9.11 -0.41 6.35
C TRP A 154 -8.28 -0.17 5.09
N ILE A 155 -7.65 -1.22 4.55
CA ILE A 155 -6.94 -1.14 3.27
C ILE A 155 -7.92 -0.83 2.13
N ALA A 156 -9.11 -1.44 2.14
CA ALA A 156 -10.14 -1.17 1.15
C ALA A 156 -10.70 0.25 1.23
N VAL A 157 -10.87 0.79 2.44
CA VAL A 157 -11.31 2.20 2.63
C VAL A 157 -10.29 3.16 2.02
N LEU A 158 -8.99 2.94 2.20
CA LEU A 158 -7.94 3.77 1.60
C LEU A 158 -7.98 3.67 0.07
N ASN A 159 -8.08 2.46 -0.49
CA ASN A 159 -8.17 2.28 -1.95
C ASN A 159 -9.43 2.93 -2.53
N PHE A 160 -10.57 2.78 -1.87
CA PHE A 160 -11.83 3.39 -2.26
C PHE A 160 -11.73 4.93 -2.26
N ALA A 161 -11.24 5.51 -1.17
CA ALA A 161 -11.14 6.96 -1.03
C ALA A 161 -10.19 7.57 -2.07
N ALA A 162 -9.03 6.96 -2.31
CA ALA A 162 -8.12 7.41 -3.37
C ALA A 162 -8.76 7.27 -4.76
N ALA A 163 -9.40 6.13 -5.08
CA ALA A 163 -10.08 5.95 -6.36
C ALA A 163 -11.19 6.99 -6.59
N ALA A 164 -12.02 7.26 -5.56
CA ALA A 164 -13.08 8.25 -5.62
C ALA A 164 -12.56 9.67 -5.84
N ILE A 165 -11.50 10.06 -5.10
CA ILE A 165 -10.86 11.37 -5.26
C ILE A 165 -10.29 11.52 -6.67
N TYR A 166 -9.53 10.55 -7.16
CA TYR A 166 -8.95 10.59 -8.50
C TYR A 166 -10.00 10.60 -9.62
N VAL A 167 -11.10 9.88 -9.47
CA VAL A 167 -12.23 9.97 -10.42
C VAL A 167 -12.86 11.36 -10.38
N SER A 168 -13.05 11.94 -9.19
CA SER A 168 -13.64 13.28 -9.08
C SER A 168 -12.76 14.37 -9.69
N MET A 169 -11.42 14.22 -9.64
CA MET A 169 -10.46 15.13 -10.27
C MET A 169 -10.63 15.24 -11.79
N GLN A 170 -11.28 14.26 -12.42
CA GLN A 170 -11.47 14.25 -13.87
C GLN A 170 -12.64 15.11 -14.34
N TRP A 171 -13.61 15.41 -13.46
CA TRP A 171 -14.91 15.97 -13.85
C TRP A 171 -15.22 17.31 -13.21
N ILE A 172 -14.50 17.69 -12.16
CA ILE A 172 -14.74 18.90 -11.38
C ILE A 172 -13.39 19.55 -11.11
N ASP A 173 -13.34 20.89 -11.14
CA ASP A 173 -12.18 21.63 -10.68
C ASP A 173 -11.98 21.38 -9.18
N ILE A 174 -10.86 20.73 -8.85
CA ILE A 174 -10.58 20.29 -7.49
C ILE A 174 -9.58 21.22 -6.82
N SER A 175 -9.91 21.66 -5.60
CA SER A 175 -9.01 22.48 -4.79
C SER A 175 -7.71 21.76 -4.47
N PHE A 176 -6.62 22.51 -4.34
CA PHE A 176 -5.30 21.95 -4.01
C PHE A 176 -5.32 21.07 -2.75
N ALA A 177 -6.15 21.41 -1.75
CA ALA A 177 -6.29 20.62 -0.53
C ALA A 177 -6.78 19.19 -0.82
N ILE A 178 -7.76 19.02 -1.71
CA ILE A 178 -8.27 17.70 -2.08
C ILE A 178 -7.24 16.93 -2.91
N ILE A 179 -6.45 17.62 -3.74
CA ILE A 179 -5.31 17.02 -4.45
C ILE A 179 -4.32 16.41 -3.45
N VAL A 180 -3.94 17.16 -2.42
CA VAL A 180 -3.06 16.69 -1.35
C VAL A 180 -3.66 15.48 -0.62
N ILE A 181 -4.95 15.52 -0.28
CA ILE A 181 -5.64 14.39 0.37
C ILE A 181 -5.64 13.15 -0.54
N GLY A 182 -5.85 13.33 -1.85
CA GLY A 182 -5.77 12.27 -2.84
C GLY A 182 -4.39 11.60 -2.85
N GLN A 183 -3.33 12.40 -2.86
CA GLN A 183 -1.96 11.89 -2.79
C GLN A 183 -1.66 11.19 -1.46
N MET A 184 -2.07 11.76 -0.33
CA MET A 184 -1.88 11.16 0.98
C MET A 184 -2.60 9.80 1.10
N THR A 185 -3.85 9.73 0.61
CA THR A 185 -4.65 8.51 0.65
C THR A 185 -4.06 7.44 -0.27
N TRP A 186 -3.61 7.82 -1.47
CA TRP A 186 -2.91 6.93 -2.40
C TRP A 186 -1.62 6.37 -1.79
N GLN A 187 -0.77 7.22 -1.21
CA GLN A 187 0.46 6.81 -0.52
C GLN A 187 0.16 5.91 0.69
N ALA A 188 -0.87 6.24 1.47
CA ALA A 188 -1.32 5.42 2.59
C ALA A 188 -1.83 4.04 2.14
N GLY A 189 -2.41 3.91 0.95
CA GLY A 189 -2.81 2.62 0.37
C GLY A 189 -1.63 1.64 0.23
N HIS A 190 -0.44 2.15 -0.12
CA HIS A 190 0.76 1.33 -0.33
C HIS A 190 1.65 1.21 0.91
N GLY A 191 1.88 2.32 1.63
CA GLY A 191 2.74 2.34 2.83
C GLY A 191 1.99 2.09 4.14
N GLY A 192 0.72 2.51 4.21
CA GLY A 192 -0.11 2.39 5.41
C GLY A 192 -0.53 0.95 5.70
N ALA A 193 -0.56 0.06 4.71
CA ALA A 193 -0.83 -1.36 4.92
C ALA A 193 0.11 -1.97 5.96
N ALA A 194 1.41 -1.65 5.93
CA ALA A 194 2.38 -2.12 6.93
C ALA A 194 2.05 -1.63 8.35
N ILE A 195 1.62 -0.37 8.48
CA ILE A 195 1.20 0.21 9.77
C ILE A 195 -0.08 -0.48 10.27
N ILE A 196 -1.06 -0.69 9.39
CA ILE A 196 -2.29 -1.44 9.68
C ILE A 196 -1.94 -2.87 10.13
N TYR A 197 -0.99 -3.53 9.47
CA TYR A 197 -0.50 -4.84 9.90
C TYR A 197 0.17 -4.79 11.27
N LEU A 198 0.98 -3.78 11.59
CA LEU A 198 1.62 -3.66 12.90
C LEU A 198 0.64 -3.33 14.03
N VAL A 199 -0.34 -2.47 13.79
CA VAL A 199 -1.31 -2.03 14.82
C VAL A 199 -2.31 -3.13 15.13
N PHE A 200 -2.92 -3.70 14.09
CA PHE A 200 -3.98 -4.68 14.27
C PHE A 200 -3.43 -6.11 14.43
N ASN A 201 -2.20 -6.37 13.97
CA ASN A 201 -1.31 -7.55 14.06
C ASN A 201 -0.82 -8.07 15.43
N ARG A 202 -1.62 -8.47 16.44
CA ARG A 202 -1.04 -8.79 17.78
C ARG A 202 0.16 -9.77 17.77
N THR A 203 0.13 -10.79 16.91
CA THR A 203 1.24 -11.76 16.78
C THR A 203 2.46 -11.12 16.12
N ILE A 204 2.26 -10.41 15.00
CA ILE A 204 3.32 -9.71 14.27
C ILE A 204 3.93 -8.61 15.14
N ASN A 205 3.11 -7.79 15.80
CA ASN A 205 3.53 -6.72 16.70
C ASN A 205 4.43 -7.24 17.83
N ARG A 206 4.05 -8.35 18.47
CA ARG A 206 4.87 -8.98 19.53
C ARG A 206 6.22 -9.45 19.00
N ARG A 207 6.25 -10.09 17.84
CA ARG A 207 7.50 -10.56 17.20
C ARG A 207 8.41 -9.39 16.81
N VAL A 208 7.85 -8.35 16.18
CA VAL A 208 8.59 -7.15 15.79
C VAL A 208 9.17 -6.45 17.03
N LYS A 209 8.37 -6.26 18.09
CA LYS A 209 8.87 -5.70 19.36
C LYS A 209 9.98 -6.53 19.98
N SER A 210 9.87 -7.85 19.96
CA SER A 210 10.92 -8.75 20.46
C SER A 210 12.21 -8.61 19.65
N LEU A 211 12.13 -8.57 18.32
CA LEU A 211 13.29 -8.37 17.45
C LEU A 211 13.93 -6.99 17.67
N LEU A 212 13.13 -5.93 17.77
CA LEU A 212 13.62 -4.58 18.10
C LEU A 212 14.32 -4.56 19.47
N GLN A 213 13.73 -5.19 20.49
CA GLN A 213 14.36 -5.30 21.81
C GLN A 213 15.68 -6.06 21.77
N LEU A 214 15.77 -7.13 20.98
CA LEU A 214 17.02 -7.87 20.78
C LEU A 214 18.07 -7.00 20.08
N ARG A 215 17.71 -6.31 19.00
CA ARG A 215 18.60 -5.39 18.28
C ARG A 215 19.09 -4.23 19.14
N ILE A 216 18.21 -3.65 19.96
CA ILE A 216 18.58 -2.59 20.91
C ILE A 216 19.57 -3.14 21.94
N LYS A 217 19.32 -4.33 22.50
CA LYS A 217 20.26 -4.98 23.43
C LYS A 217 21.62 -5.28 22.78
N GLU A 218 21.64 -5.76 21.54
CA GLU A 218 22.89 -5.98 20.78
C GLU A 218 23.64 -4.67 20.52
N ALA A 219 22.94 -3.60 20.14
CA ALA A 219 23.53 -2.28 19.90
C ALA A 219 24.08 -1.65 21.18
N THR A 220 23.33 -1.70 22.28
CA THR A 220 23.78 -1.23 23.59
C THR A 220 24.95 -2.06 24.10
N GLY A 221 24.91 -3.40 23.96
CA GLY A 221 26.02 -4.28 24.34
C GLY A 221 27.30 -4.00 23.56
N ARG A 222 27.21 -3.77 22.25
CA ARG A 222 28.37 -3.37 21.42
C ARG A 222 28.91 -1.98 21.81
N ALA A 223 28.03 -1.02 22.08
CA ALA A 223 28.44 0.31 22.53
C ALA A 223 29.20 0.27 23.88
N THR A 224 28.75 -0.57 24.82
CA THR A 224 29.44 -0.77 26.12
C THR A 224 30.81 -1.42 25.96
N ILE A 225 30.96 -2.40 25.06
CA ILE A 225 32.27 -3.05 24.79
C ILE A 225 33.26 -2.05 24.18
N VAL A 226 32.82 -1.23 23.22
CA VAL A 226 33.67 -0.21 22.59
C VAL A 226 34.06 0.88 23.59
N GLY A 227 33.11 1.36 24.42
CA GLY A 227 33.41 2.36 25.47
C GLY A 227 34.29 1.85 26.61
N GLY A 228 34.26 0.54 26.91
CA GLY A 228 35.14 -0.08 27.91
C GLY A 228 36.59 -0.27 27.44
N THR A 229 36.83 -0.31 26.13
CA THR A 229 38.17 -0.54 25.57
C THR A 229 38.99 0.75 25.50
N THR A 230 38.34 1.92 25.46
CA THR A 230 39.02 3.24 25.39
C THR A 230 39.56 3.74 26.73
N ASN A 231 39.26 3.08 27.85
CA ASN A 231 39.66 3.52 29.21
C ASN A 231 40.93 2.83 29.76
N ARG A 232 41.65 2.02 28.98
CA ARG A 232 42.99 1.56 29.38
C ARG A 232 44.04 2.60 28.96
N THR A 233 44.30 3.53 29.87
CA THR A 233 45.47 4.40 29.90
C THR A 233 46.75 3.58 29.67
N MET A 234 47.53 3.95 28.65
CA MET A 234 48.90 3.47 28.50
C MET A 234 49.75 4.06 29.63
N PRO A 235 50.61 3.28 30.32
CA PRO A 235 51.60 3.85 31.21
C PRO A 235 52.71 4.50 30.37
N VAL A 236 52.93 5.79 30.58
CA VAL A 236 54.11 6.50 30.07
C VAL A 236 55.32 5.97 30.84
N SER A 237 56.13 5.13 30.18
CA SER A 237 57.43 4.71 30.69
C SER A 237 58.47 5.74 30.26
N SER A 238 58.97 6.48 31.23
CA SER A 238 60.12 7.38 31.15
C SER A 238 61.41 6.57 31.00
N ALA A 239 62.04 6.61 29.83
CA ALA A 239 63.39 6.09 29.61
C ALA A 239 64.41 7.23 29.75
N VAL A 240 65.22 7.11 30.80
CA VAL A 240 66.38 7.92 31.15
C VAL A 240 67.47 7.76 30.08
N SER A 241 68.01 8.86 29.57
CA SER A 241 69.15 8.90 28.64
C SER A 241 70.40 9.45 29.32
N HIS A 242 71.49 8.67 29.33
CA HIS A 242 72.91 9.07 29.35
C HIS A 242 73.80 7.80 29.47
N PRO A 243 75.11 7.81 29.14
CA PRO A 243 75.84 8.63 28.15
C PRO A 243 76.80 7.80 27.23
N GLU A 244 77.27 8.46 26.17
CA GLU A 244 78.62 8.38 25.55
C GLU A 244 79.27 7.03 25.19
N CYS A 245 79.42 6.81 23.86
CA CYS A 245 80.71 6.78 23.15
C CYS A 245 80.49 7.20 21.69
#